data_AF-A2IBS9-F1
#
_entry.id   AF-A2IBS9-F1
#
_cell.length_a   1.000
_cell.length_b   1.000
_cell.length_c   1.000
_cell.angle_alpha   90.00
_cell.angle_beta   90.00
_cell.angle_gamma   90.00
#
_symmetry.space_group_name_H-M   'P 1'
#
loop_
_entity.id
_entity.type
_entity.pdbx_description
1 polymer ?
#
loop_
_entity_poly.entity_id
_entity_poly.type
_entity_poly.pdbx_seq_one_letter_code
_entity_poly.pdbx_strand_id
1 'polypeptide(L)'
;MQEFMIMPIGASSFSEAMRMGSEIYHYLKAEIKKRYGLDATAVGDEGGFAPNIQDNREGLDLLNTAIATAGYTGKVAIAMDCAASEYYMESAKLYDLDFKNPTSDKAQWKTGDQMMEIYQSFIKEYPVVSIEDWFDQDDWENWTKALANTHIQIVGDDLTVTNPKRIAMAAEK
;
A
#
# COMPACT_ATOMS: atom_id res chain seq x y z
N MET A 1 -1.45 6.64 -1.65
CA MET A 1 -1.57 5.18 -1.54
C MET A 1 -3.00 4.82 -1.84
N GLN A 2 -3.23 3.84 -2.71
CA GLN A 2 -4.56 3.41 -3.10
C GLN A 2 -5.11 2.39 -2.10
N GLU A 3 -4.34 1.34 -1.81
CA GLU A 3 -4.82 0.22 -1.01
C GLU A 3 -3.90 -0.15 0.16
N PHE A 4 -4.53 -0.63 1.22
CA PHE A 4 -3.87 -1.25 2.36
C PHE A 4 -4.57 -2.57 2.67
N MET A 5 -3.82 -3.66 2.58
CA MET A 5 -4.32 -5.03 2.70
C MET A 5 -3.72 -5.75 3.91
N ILE A 6 -4.43 -6.77 4.39
CA ILE A 6 -3.93 -7.69 5.43
C ILE A 6 -3.65 -9.06 4.82
N MET A 7 -2.56 -9.70 5.26
CA MET A 7 -2.13 -11.01 4.81
C MET A 7 -1.98 -11.96 6.01
N PRO A 8 -2.96 -12.85 6.30
CA PRO A 8 -2.91 -13.81 7.40
C PRO A 8 -1.91 -14.96 7.20
N ILE A 9 -0.62 -14.65 7.02
CA ILE A 9 0.46 -15.60 6.69
C ILE A 9 0.78 -16.62 7.80
N GLY A 10 0.36 -16.35 9.04
CA GLY A 10 0.54 -17.25 10.19
C GLY A 10 -0.60 -18.24 10.41
N ALA A 11 -1.60 -18.28 9.52
CA ALA A 11 -2.70 -19.24 9.59
C ALA A 11 -2.25 -20.66 9.16
N SER A 12 -2.84 -21.70 9.76
CA SER A 12 -2.57 -23.11 9.44
C SER A 12 -3.36 -23.64 8.24
N SER A 13 -4.36 -22.88 7.79
CA SER A 13 -5.21 -23.23 6.66
C SER A 13 -5.86 -21.99 6.06
N PHE A 14 -6.35 -22.11 4.83
CA PHE A 14 -7.11 -21.04 4.19
C PHE A 14 -8.36 -20.64 4.99
N SER A 15 -9.09 -21.61 5.55
CA SER A 15 -10.28 -21.33 6.38
C SER A 15 -9.92 -20.52 7.63
N GLU A 16 -8.78 -20.82 8.27
CA GLU A 16 -8.28 -20.01 9.38
C GLU A 16 -7.87 -18.62 8.92
N ALA A 17 -7.17 -18.49 7.78
CA ALA A 17 -6.78 -17.20 7.21
C ALA A 17 -8.00 -16.31 6.94
N MET A 18 -9.04 -16.87 6.32
CA MET A 18 -10.30 -16.16 6.06
C MET A 18 -10.99 -15.71 7.34
N ARG A 19 -11.02 -16.57 8.37
CA ARG A 19 -11.58 -16.22 9.69
C ARG A 19 -10.79 -15.07 10.32
N MET A 20 -9.46 -15.14 10.33
CA MET A 20 -8.60 -14.06 10.83
C MET A 20 -8.87 -12.75 10.10
N GLY A 21 -8.90 -12.79 8.76
CA GLY A 21 -9.17 -11.62 7.92
C GLY A 21 -10.53 -10.99 8.23
N SER A 22 -11.58 -11.81 8.32
CA SER A 22 -12.94 -11.34 8.65
C SER A 22 -13.04 -10.69 10.03
N GLU A 23 -12.40 -11.28 11.05
CA GLU A 23 -12.39 -10.73 12.39
C GLU A 23 -11.65 -9.39 12.42
N ILE A 24 -10.47 -9.30 11.81
CA ILE A 24 -9.67 -8.06 11.72
C ILE A 24 -10.46 -6.97 11.00
N TYR A 25 -11.14 -7.30 9.90
CA TYR A 25 -11.98 -6.36 9.16
C TYR A 25 -13.10 -5.76 10.04
N HIS A 26 -13.74 -6.57 10.90
CA HIS A 26 -14.76 -6.07 11.83
C HIS A 26 -14.16 -5.22 12.97
N TYR A 27 -12.98 -5.56 13.48
CA TYR A 27 -12.28 -4.72 14.46
C TYR A 27 -11.81 -3.39 13.84
N LEU A 28 -11.33 -3.42 12.59
CA LEU A 28 -10.97 -2.23 11.83
C LEU A 28 -12.18 -1.32 11.63
N LYS A 29 -13.34 -1.89 11.26
CA LYS A 29 -14.61 -1.14 11.16
C LYS A 29 -14.95 -0.40 12.46
N ALA A 30 -14.80 -1.08 13.59
CA ALA A 30 -15.09 -0.50 14.90
C ALA A 30 -14.12 0.64 15.26
N GLU A 31 -12.83 0.47 14.97
CA GLU A 31 -11.82 1.51 15.22
C GLU A 31 -12.00 2.72 14.30
N ILE A 32 -12.30 2.50 13.01
CA ILE A 32 -12.64 3.57 12.07
C ILE A 32 -13.88 4.32 12.54
N LYS A 33 -14.95 3.61 12.94
CA LYS A 33 -16.17 4.23 13.46
C LYS A 33 -15.88 5.15 14.65
N LYS A 34 -14.99 4.70 15.54
CA LYS A 34 -14.61 5.43 16.75
C LYS A 34 -13.82 6.70 16.43
N ARG A 35 -12.92 6.66 15.44
CA ARG A 35 -12.04 7.80 15.10
C ARG A 35 -12.67 8.79 14.11
N TYR A 36 -13.38 8.30 13.11
CA TYR A 36 -13.88 9.11 11.98
C TYR A 36 -15.41 9.18 11.90
N GLY A 37 -16.13 8.46 12.75
CA GLY A 37 -17.59 8.44 12.78
C GLY A 37 -18.23 7.33 11.95
N LEU A 38 -19.56 7.24 12.01
CA LEU A 38 -20.33 6.16 11.39
C LEU A 38 -20.17 6.12 9.86
N ASP A 39 -20.17 7.28 9.21
CA ASP A 39 -20.17 7.37 7.75
C ASP A 39 -18.86 6.86 7.15
N ALA A 40 -17.75 6.97 7.88
CA ALA A 40 -16.45 6.40 7.48
C ALA A 40 -16.43 4.86 7.45
N THR A 41 -17.51 4.19 7.87
CA THR A 41 -17.67 2.74 7.77
C THR A 41 -18.48 2.26 6.57
N ALA A 42 -18.89 3.20 5.69
CA ALA A 42 -19.31 2.86 4.34
C ALA A 42 -18.15 2.21 3.58
N VAL A 43 -18.48 1.38 2.61
CA VAL A 43 -17.50 0.61 1.84
C VAL A 43 -17.40 1.14 0.41
N GLY A 44 -16.20 1.08 -0.16
CA GLY A 44 -15.95 1.33 -1.58
C GLY A 44 -16.29 0.10 -2.43
N ASP A 45 -15.87 0.15 -3.69
CA ASP A 45 -16.20 -0.86 -4.70
C ASP A 45 -15.71 -2.28 -4.32
N GLU A 46 -14.58 -2.36 -3.64
CA GLU A 46 -13.96 -3.63 -3.22
C GLU A 46 -14.33 -4.07 -1.79
N GLY A 47 -15.26 -3.36 -1.15
CA GLY A 47 -15.67 -3.67 0.23
C GLY A 47 -14.73 -3.12 1.32
N GLY A 48 -13.61 -2.49 0.96
CA GLY A 48 -12.74 -1.76 1.89
C GLY A 48 -13.36 -0.47 2.41
N PHE A 49 -12.82 0.07 3.52
CA PHE A 49 -13.23 1.35 4.09
C PHE A 49 -12.39 2.49 3.52
N ALA A 50 -12.97 3.69 3.43
CA ALA A 50 -12.29 4.89 2.96
C ALA A 50 -12.37 6.05 3.97
N PRO A 51 -11.83 5.90 5.19
CA PRO A 51 -11.70 7.04 6.11
C PRO A 51 -10.83 8.13 5.50
N ASN A 52 -11.11 9.39 5.84
CA ASN A 52 -10.36 10.54 5.33
C ASN A 52 -9.00 10.70 6.03
N ILE A 53 -8.13 9.71 5.89
CA ILE A 53 -6.75 9.75 6.40
C ILE A 53 -5.92 10.79 5.64
N GLN A 54 -5.01 11.46 6.35
CA GLN A 54 -4.16 12.51 5.78
C GLN A 54 -2.72 12.05 5.53
N ASP A 55 -2.32 10.93 6.16
CA ASP A 55 -0.99 10.34 6.03
C ASP A 55 -1.12 8.82 5.83
N ASN A 56 -0.31 8.23 4.96
CA ASN A 56 -0.33 6.77 4.72
C ASN A 56 -0.01 5.96 5.99
N ARG A 57 0.78 6.52 6.91
CA ARG A 57 1.10 5.93 8.22
C ARG A 57 -0.13 5.78 9.09
N GLU A 58 -1.10 6.68 8.98
CA GLU A 58 -2.37 6.59 9.69
C GLU A 58 -3.15 5.33 9.27
N GLY A 59 -3.13 4.99 7.98
CA GLY A 59 -3.69 3.74 7.45
C GLY A 59 -2.99 2.49 8.02
N LEU A 60 -1.66 2.50 8.05
CA LEU A 60 -0.86 1.41 8.63
C LEU A 60 -1.08 1.24 10.13
N ASP A 61 -1.18 2.35 10.88
CA ASP A 61 -1.46 2.36 12.32
C ASP A 61 -2.85 1.81 12.63
N LEU A 62 -3.86 2.14 11.82
CA LEU A 62 -5.20 1.58 11.92
C LEU A 62 -5.19 0.06 11.74
N LEU A 63 -4.51 -0.45 10.70
CA LEU A 63 -4.37 -1.88 10.46
C LEU A 63 -3.65 -2.58 11.62
N ASN A 64 -2.53 -2.02 12.08
CA ASN A 64 -1.76 -2.61 13.17
C ASN A 64 -2.58 -2.65 14.49
N THR A 65 -3.35 -1.60 14.75
CA THR A 65 -4.30 -1.56 15.88
C THR A 65 -5.38 -2.64 15.77
N ALA A 66 -5.97 -2.81 14.58
CA ALA A 66 -7.01 -3.81 14.33
C ALA A 66 -6.46 -5.24 14.45
N ILE A 67 -5.27 -5.51 13.90
CA ILE A 67 -4.56 -6.80 14.01
C ILE A 67 -4.29 -7.14 15.48
N ALA A 68 -3.78 -6.17 16.25
CA ALA A 68 -3.49 -6.36 17.68
C ALA A 68 -4.76 -6.60 18.49
N THR A 69 -5.83 -5.84 18.22
CA THR A 69 -7.11 -5.97 18.91
C THR A 69 -7.79 -7.31 18.62
N ALA A 70 -7.65 -7.82 17.39
CA ALA A 70 -8.12 -9.14 17.00
C ALA A 70 -7.28 -10.29 17.59
N GLY A 71 -6.14 -10.00 18.25
CA GLY A 71 -5.27 -11.00 18.86
C GLY A 71 -4.35 -11.73 17.86
N TYR A 72 -4.07 -11.12 16.70
CA TYR A 72 -3.29 -11.73 15.61
C TYR A 72 -1.91 -11.10 15.37
N THR A 73 -1.38 -10.36 16.33
CA THR A 73 -0.02 -9.82 16.27
C THR A 73 1.00 -10.92 15.94
N GLY A 74 1.84 -10.66 14.94
CA GLY A 74 2.85 -11.61 14.47
C GLY A 74 2.32 -12.76 13.60
N LYS A 75 1.01 -12.85 13.35
CA LYS A 75 0.40 -13.84 12.44
C LYS A 75 -0.15 -13.21 11.16
N VAL A 76 -0.19 -11.89 11.09
CA VAL A 76 -0.74 -11.13 9.96
C VAL A 76 0.28 -10.08 9.56
N ALA A 77 0.62 -10.10 8.28
CA ALA A 77 1.42 -9.07 7.63
C ALA A 77 0.52 -8.07 6.89
N ILE A 78 1.12 -7.00 6.38
CA ILE A 78 0.45 -5.97 5.59
C ILE A 78 0.99 -6.04 4.15
N ALA A 79 0.10 -5.81 3.20
CA ALA A 79 0.44 -5.49 1.82
C ALA A 79 -0.15 -4.14 1.43
N MET A 80 0.40 -3.51 0.39
CA MET A 80 -0.02 -2.19 -0.05
C MET A 80 -0.05 -2.15 -1.57
N ASP A 81 -1.01 -1.43 -2.14
CA ASP A 81 -0.93 -0.97 -3.53
C ASP A 81 -0.78 0.56 -3.55
N CYS A 82 0.36 0.97 -4.09
CA CYS A 82 0.74 2.36 -4.22
C CYS A 82 0.01 3.05 -5.36
N ALA A 83 -0.28 2.35 -6.46
CA ALA A 83 -0.73 2.91 -7.73
C ALA A 83 0.02 4.20 -8.11
N ALA A 84 1.36 4.16 -8.09
CA ALA A 84 2.17 5.39 -8.12
C ALA A 84 2.08 6.19 -9.43
N SER A 85 1.66 5.54 -10.52
CA SER A 85 1.32 6.20 -11.79
C SER A 85 0.27 7.30 -11.62
N GLU A 86 -0.71 7.14 -10.70
CA GLU A 86 -1.81 8.09 -10.47
C GLU A 86 -1.34 9.45 -9.92
N TYR A 87 -0.16 9.49 -9.31
CA TYR A 87 0.44 10.71 -8.77
C TYR A 87 1.84 10.98 -9.30
N TYR A 88 2.20 10.37 -10.43
CA TYR A 88 3.43 10.70 -11.12
C TYR A 88 3.23 11.90 -12.05
N MET A 89 4.10 12.90 -11.89
CA MET A 89 4.08 14.14 -12.66
C MET A 89 5.10 14.06 -13.79
N GLU A 90 4.70 13.47 -14.93
CA GLU A 90 5.57 13.16 -16.09
C GLU A 90 6.45 14.35 -16.52
N SER A 91 5.88 15.56 -16.58
CA SER A 91 6.62 16.77 -16.98
C SER A 91 7.78 17.14 -16.05
N ALA A 92 7.68 16.77 -14.77
CA ALA A 92 8.69 17.04 -13.75
C ALA A 92 9.53 15.81 -13.40
N LYS A 93 9.06 14.60 -13.75
CA LYS A 93 9.59 13.31 -13.30
C LYS A 93 9.66 13.19 -11.78
N LEU A 94 8.60 13.65 -11.11
CA LEU A 94 8.45 13.64 -9.66
C LEU A 94 7.09 13.07 -9.26
N TYR A 95 6.94 12.66 -8.01
CA TYR A 95 5.73 12.08 -7.43
C TYR A 95 5.05 13.09 -6.50
N ASP A 96 3.77 13.36 -6.71
CA ASP A 96 2.96 14.28 -5.90
C ASP A 96 2.11 13.53 -4.88
N LEU A 97 2.62 13.34 -3.67
CA LEU A 97 1.87 12.67 -2.60
C LEU A 97 0.60 13.42 -2.15
N ASP A 98 0.43 14.67 -2.58
CA ASP A 98 -0.75 15.51 -2.32
C ASP A 98 -1.56 15.77 -3.61
N PHE A 99 -1.46 14.89 -4.63
CA PHE A 99 -2.11 15.07 -5.95
C PHE A 99 -3.63 15.32 -5.93
N LYS A 100 -4.32 14.91 -4.85
CA LYS A 100 -5.75 15.16 -4.65
C LYS A 100 -6.04 16.62 -4.25
N ASN A 101 -5.04 17.38 -3.85
CA ASN A 101 -5.13 18.79 -3.54
C ASN A 101 -4.87 19.62 -4.81
N PRO A 102 -5.86 20.39 -5.31
CA PRO A 102 -5.69 21.26 -6.49
C PRO A 102 -4.58 22.33 -6.34
N THR A 103 -4.12 22.55 -5.10
CA THR A 103 -3.09 23.50 -4.73
C THR A 103 -1.83 22.83 -4.17
N SER A 104 -1.58 21.57 -4.53
CA SER A 104 -0.36 20.85 -4.12
C SER A 104 0.92 21.67 -4.39
N ASP A 105 1.80 21.72 -3.39
CA ASP A 105 3.06 22.44 -3.45
C ASP A 105 4.12 21.60 -4.18
N LYS A 106 4.53 22.08 -5.37
CA LYS A 106 5.56 21.44 -6.19
C LYS A 106 6.90 21.27 -5.48
N ALA A 107 7.20 22.09 -4.47
CA ALA A 107 8.41 21.94 -3.66
C ALA A 107 8.38 20.70 -2.75
N GLN A 108 7.19 20.13 -2.50
CA GLN A 108 7.03 18.91 -1.70
C GLN A 108 7.05 17.63 -2.53
N TRP A 109 6.96 17.72 -3.87
CA TRP A 109 7.00 16.59 -4.77
C TRP A 109 8.30 15.80 -4.62
N LYS A 110 8.21 14.47 -4.76
CA LYS A 110 9.27 13.54 -4.42
C LYS A 110 9.99 13.02 -5.66
N THR A 111 11.30 12.83 -5.56
CA THR A 111 12.04 12.02 -6.53
C THR A 111 11.75 10.52 -6.29
N GLY A 112 12.08 9.66 -7.25
CA GLY A 112 12.01 8.21 -7.04
C GLY A 112 12.84 7.71 -5.85
N ASP A 113 14.02 8.30 -5.63
CA ASP A 113 14.85 7.97 -4.46
C ASP A 113 14.15 8.34 -3.14
N GLN A 114 13.49 9.51 -3.07
CA GLN A 114 12.71 9.91 -1.89
C GLN A 114 11.46 9.04 -1.69
N MET A 115 10.82 8.60 -2.77
CA MET A 115 9.73 7.63 -2.70
C MET A 115 10.22 6.28 -2.13
N MET A 116 11.37 5.80 -2.59
CA MET A 116 12.00 4.58 -2.07
C MET A 116 12.30 4.68 -0.57
N GLU A 117 12.82 5.82 -0.09
CA GLU A 117 13.05 6.07 1.33
C GLU A 117 11.75 5.98 2.16
N ILE A 118 10.65 6.52 1.63
CA ILE A 118 9.32 6.44 2.27
C ILE A 118 8.88 4.98 2.39
N TYR A 119 8.93 4.20 1.31
CA TYR A 119 8.54 2.79 1.34
C TYR A 119 9.43 1.95 2.26
N GLN A 120 10.75 2.18 2.24
CA GLN A 120 11.68 1.54 3.16
C GLN A 120 11.38 1.87 4.63
N SER A 121 10.93 3.10 4.91
CA SER A 121 10.48 3.46 6.26
C SER A 121 9.25 2.65 6.69
N PHE A 122 8.29 2.41 5.78
CA PHE A 122 7.13 1.58 6.08
C PHE A 122 7.51 0.12 6.34
N ILE A 123 8.40 -0.44 5.51
CA ILE A 123 8.90 -1.82 5.67
C ILE A 123 9.64 -1.99 7.01
N LYS A 124 10.36 -0.97 7.45
CA LYS A 124 11.11 -1.00 8.71
C LYS A 124 10.20 -0.91 9.93
N GLU A 125 9.12 -0.14 9.83
CA GLU A 125 8.29 0.23 10.99
C GLU A 125 7.03 -0.63 11.14
N TYR A 126 6.58 -1.27 10.07
CA TYR A 126 5.36 -2.06 10.01
C TYR A 126 5.64 -3.45 9.42
N PRO A 127 4.80 -4.47 9.67
CA PRO A 127 4.98 -5.82 9.12
C PRO A 127 4.58 -5.89 7.63
N VAL A 128 5.09 -4.97 6.80
CA VAL A 128 4.83 -4.93 5.36
C VAL A 128 5.70 -5.96 4.66
N VAL A 129 5.07 -6.82 3.86
CA VAL A 129 5.76 -7.94 3.17
C VAL A 129 5.54 -7.93 1.66
N SER A 130 4.66 -7.07 1.15
CA SER A 130 4.42 -6.88 -0.27
C SER A 130 4.00 -5.44 -0.54
N ILE A 131 4.56 -4.82 -1.57
CA ILE A 131 4.08 -3.53 -2.06
C ILE A 131 3.98 -3.64 -3.59
N GLU A 132 2.85 -3.20 -4.13
CA GLU A 132 2.49 -3.14 -5.54
C GLU A 132 2.66 -1.71 -6.07
N ASP A 133 3.07 -1.60 -7.35
CA ASP A 133 3.16 -0.34 -8.10
C ASP A 133 3.85 0.81 -7.37
N TRP A 134 5.06 0.52 -6.86
CA TRP A 134 5.91 1.46 -6.12
C TRP A 134 6.19 2.75 -6.89
N PHE A 135 6.28 2.66 -8.21
CA PHE A 135 6.68 3.74 -9.10
C PHE A 135 5.76 3.78 -10.31
N ASP A 136 5.85 4.87 -11.07
CA ASP A 136 5.17 4.98 -12.36
C ASP A 136 5.49 3.78 -13.26
N GLN A 137 4.50 3.36 -14.04
CA GLN A 137 4.56 2.19 -14.91
C GLN A 137 5.75 2.17 -15.87
N ASP A 138 6.31 3.32 -16.26
CA ASP A 138 7.46 3.42 -17.17
C ASP A 138 8.74 3.95 -16.48
N ASP A 139 8.74 4.12 -15.15
CA ASP A 139 9.91 4.52 -14.35
C ASP A 139 10.83 3.33 -14.03
N TRP A 140 11.25 2.63 -15.09
CA TRP A 140 12.07 1.41 -15.02
C TRP A 140 13.34 1.57 -14.19
N GLU A 141 13.93 2.77 -14.14
CA GLU A 141 15.13 3.03 -13.35
C GLU A 141 14.86 2.81 -11.85
N ASN A 142 13.76 3.37 -11.34
CA ASN A 142 13.42 3.23 -9.92
C ASN A 142 12.88 1.84 -9.59
N TRP A 143 12.18 1.17 -10.52
CA TRP A 143 11.83 -0.24 -10.38
C TRP A 143 13.06 -1.14 -10.18
N THR A 144 14.07 -1.04 -11.05
CA THR A 144 15.32 -1.81 -10.92
C THR A 144 16.05 -1.46 -9.62
N LYS A 145 16.09 -0.18 -9.22
CA LYS A 145 16.67 0.23 -7.93
C LYS A 145 15.96 -0.40 -6.74
N ALA A 146 14.62 -0.39 -6.69
CA ALA A 146 13.89 -0.98 -5.58
C ALA A 146 14.10 -2.49 -5.49
N LEU A 147 14.09 -3.20 -6.62
CA LEU A 147 14.38 -4.64 -6.66
C LEU A 147 15.76 -4.95 -6.04
N ALA A 148 16.76 -4.12 -6.31
CA ALA A 148 18.11 -4.27 -5.74
C ALA A 148 18.21 -3.90 -4.25
N ASN A 149 17.25 -3.15 -3.70
CA ASN A 149 17.32 -2.55 -2.36
C ASN A 149 16.19 -2.97 -1.41
N THR A 150 15.40 -3.99 -1.78
CA THR A 150 14.37 -4.55 -0.90
C THR A 150 14.50 -6.05 -0.75
N HIS A 151 13.89 -6.58 0.31
CA HIS A 151 13.81 -8.01 0.61
C HIS A 151 12.35 -8.51 0.66
N ILE A 152 11.38 -7.62 0.46
CA ILE A 152 9.96 -7.95 0.44
C ILE A 152 9.49 -8.17 -1.00
N GLN A 153 8.27 -8.70 -1.17
CA GLN A 153 7.69 -8.85 -2.50
C GLN A 153 7.44 -7.48 -3.14
N ILE A 154 7.82 -7.35 -4.40
CA ILE A 154 7.43 -6.25 -5.28
C ILE A 154 6.44 -6.83 -6.30
N VAL A 155 5.30 -6.18 -6.49
CA VAL A 155 4.30 -6.54 -7.49
C VAL A 155 4.21 -5.42 -8.52
N GLY A 156 4.13 -5.79 -9.80
CA GLY A 156 3.92 -4.84 -10.89
C GLY A 156 2.59 -5.11 -11.58
N ASP A 157 1.59 -4.28 -11.30
CA ASP A 157 0.28 -4.31 -11.97
C ASP A 157 0.32 -3.43 -13.22
N ASP A 158 0.25 -2.09 -13.10
CA ASP A 158 0.36 -1.16 -14.23
C ASP A 158 1.70 -1.31 -14.96
N LEU A 159 2.77 -1.66 -14.22
CA LEU A 159 4.07 -1.95 -14.82
C LEU A 159 3.98 -3.03 -15.90
N THR A 160 3.14 -4.06 -15.70
CA THR A 160 3.10 -5.23 -16.58
C THR A 160 1.81 -5.37 -17.37
N VAL A 161 0.69 -4.86 -16.87
CA VAL A 161 -0.68 -4.94 -17.41
C VAL A 161 -1.03 -6.32 -17.97
N THR A 162 -0.51 -7.37 -17.33
CA THR A 162 -0.61 -8.77 -17.79
C THR A 162 -0.19 -8.96 -19.27
N ASN A 163 0.70 -8.09 -19.78
CA ASN A 163 1.16 -8.10 -21.16
C ASN A 163 2.49 -8.87 -21.27
N PRO A 164 2.57 -9.96 -22.06
CA PRO A 164 3.78 -10.78 -22.16
C PRO A 164 5.05 -10.01 -22.54
N LYS A 165 4.94 -8.93 -23.34
CA LYS A 165 6.09 -8.11 -23.72
C LYS A 165 6.59 -7.25 -22.55
N ARG A 166 5.68 -6.67 -21.76
CA ARG A 166 6.05 -5.88 -20.57
C ARG A 166 6.57 -6.79 -19.46
N ILE A 167 5.99 -7.96 -19.27
CA ILE A 167 6.51 -9.00 -18.35
C ILE A 167 7.93 -9.41 -18.74
N ALA A 168 8.17 -9.70 -20.03
CA ALA A 168 9.51 -10.05 -20.50
C ALA A 168 10.52 -8.90 -20.26
N MET A 169 10.09 -7.66 -20.50
CA MET A 169 10.91 -6.47 -20.23
C MET A 169 11.21 -6.29 -18.73
N ALA A 170 10.22 -6.49 -17.86
CA ALA A 170 10.38 -6.43 -16.41
C ALA A 170 11.29 -7.53 -15.87
N ALA A 171 11.31 -8.71 -16.51
CA ALA A 171 12.22 -9.79 -16.15
C ALA A 171 13.67 -9.56 -16.62
N GLU A 172 13.88 -8.73 -17.64
CA GLU A 172 15.21 -8.41 -18.18
C GLU A 172 15.91 -7.29 -17.41
N LYS A 173 15.13 -6.31 -16.91
CA LYS A 173 15.61 -5.10 -16.24
C LYS A 173 15.78 -5.29 -14.73
#